data_AF-F0LL51-F1
#
_entry.id   AF-F0LL51-F1
#
_cell.length_a   1.000
_cell.length_b   1.000
_cell.length_c   1.000
_cell.angle_alpha   90.00
_cell.angle_beta   90.00
_cell.angle_gamma   90.00
#
_symmetry.space_group_name_H-M   'P 1'
#
loop_
_entity.id
_entity.type
_entity.pdbx_description
1 polymer ?
#
loop_
_entity_poly.entity_id
_entity_poly.type
_entity_poly.pdbx_seq_one_letter_code
_entity_poly.pdbx_strand_id
1 'polypeptide(L)'
;MKKSLLLVLFVAGLVLISGCIGGVKEKAVEEAKEKAESMIESHTMTQTHTESQGESESSYATWTTPWDAYNPISIGSEGYHITYIKYTFMVKTPEGERSYEVIKQRGYVKAHIYSDDNGKKDLGEYNLFAYYGKITPLNDPDMKGSLEYLILIKERTKDSDSYFLTPFPDFGAMMSGTTAVIEASYGGNYFYWSNPASIGKYSELPYTEGDLNTLMGAIPGTAFQGWTVMVSSAVWRGLEDHDLSKPDEYSFSFMGMGYSYKVSPDGTVTFDGKSFMVSNVEWSWAIGNVRGQGKARIAPALPVPVESEGTFSQMGGESYYSKISVEEMKFSKEFEGINVGIEHTTSPGESTGTDTQTGTQTETSTPKLSDNWKLGWDASKSISINGKEYLVKEVTFNVDYKLSGGEEKHFVITKGYREEELNGRSVYLLYAKVEISGESYEYRVYVEPGYLDEYTSGTLWIPSVYDLINGPDFVKVEITGPSCHYSIDEEGNIEGDMSCGMISEDFQKYNMVWSYPTGFYGGIYGDVLTYVTLTENGNGYTVEAGDSVAIGGMTFDTYKVTWNGLVQGGFAQGNGETVVAPELPFPVEVEASLTIPGAGGLYVHARLVDLKLEPID
;
A
#
# COMPACT_ATOMS: atom_id res chain seq x y z
N MET A 1 -12.70 -19.19 -16.49
CA MET A 1 -11.93 -18.71 -17.65
C MET A 1 -11.07 -17.45 -17.43
N LYS A 2 -11.27 -16.61 -16.40
CA LYS A 2 -10.36 -15.46 -16.11
C LYS A 2 -9.08 -15.81 -15.30
N LYS A 3 -9.01 -16.99 -14.68
CA LYS A 3 -7.96 -17.37 -13.70
C LYS A 3 -6.64 -17.87 -14.32
N SER A 4 -6.67 -18.45 -15.52
CA SER A 4 -5.46 -18.98 -16.18
C SER A 4 -4.57 -17.89 -16.80
N LEU A 5 -5.16 -16.76 -17.21
CA LEU A 5 -4.42 -15.58 -17.70
C LEU A 5 -3.62 -14.90 -16.58
N LEU A 6 -4.19 -14.88 -15.36
CA LEU A 6 -3.58 -14.30 -14.17
C LEU A 6 -2.40 -15.14 -13.66
N LEU A 7 -2.45 -16.46 -13.81
CA LEU A 7 -1.34 -17.37 -13.48
C LEU A 7 -0.14 -17.15 -14.42
N VAL A 8 -0.37 -16.93 -15.71
CA VAL A 8 0.68 -16.65 -16.70
C VAL A 8 1.29 -15.27 -16.47
N LEU A 9 0.48 -14.26 -16.14
CA LEU A 9 0.97 -12.92 -15.77
C LEU A 9 1.73 -12.91 -14.43
N PHE A 10 1.32 -13.71 -13.46
CA PHE A 10 2.00 -13.83 -12.16
C PHE A 10 3.37 -14.53 -12.29
N VAL A 11 3.47 -15.56 -13.14
CA VAL A 11 4.73 -16.23 -13.45
C VAL A 11 5.65 -15.32 -14.28
N ALA A 12 5.10 -14.53 -15.22
CA ALA A 12 5.89 -13.53 -15.97
C ALA A 12 6.37 -12.36 -15.10
N GLY A 13 5.57 -11.92 -14.12
CA GLY A 13 5.95 -10.88 -13.16
C GLY A 13 7.06 -11.30 -12.20
N LEU A 14 7.07 -12.56 -11.76
CA LEU A 14 8.12 -13.10 -10.88
C LEU A 14 9.50 -13.17 -11.55
N VAL A 15 9.57 -13.22 -12.88
CA VAL A 15 10.84 -13.23 -13.64
C VAL A 15 11.41 -11.81 -13.82
N LEU A 16 10.60 -10.76 -13.68
CA LEU A 16 11.02 -9.37 -13.87
C LEU A 16 11.60 -8.72 -12.60
N ILE A 17 11.31 -9.26 -11.41
CA ILE A 17 11.74 -8.67 -10.13
C ILE A 17 13.18 -9.11 -9.75
N SER A 18 13.76 -10.10 -10.42
CA SER A 18 15.09 -10.64 -10.08
C SER A 18 16.23 -10.21 -11.03
N GLY A 19 16.16 -9.04 -11.68
CA GLY A 19 17.22 -8.67 -12.64
C GLY A 19 17.39 -7.18 -12.93
N CYS A 20 18.15 -6.47 -12.09
CA CYS A 20 19.04 -5.43 -12.61
C CYS A 20 20.16 -6.13 -13.39
N ILE A 21 20.11 -6.08 -14.72
CA ILE A 21 21.21 -5.84 -15.69
C ILE A 21 20.62 -5.97 -17.11
N GLY A 22 20.52 -4.82 -17.80
CA GLY A 22 20.76 -4.67 -19.24
C GLY A 22 19.93 -5.45 -20.27
N GLY A 23 18.91 -4.80 -20.81
CA GLY A 23 18.58 -4.79 -22.26
C GLY A 23 18.09 -6.07 -22.92
N VAL A 24 16.76 -6.22 -23.05
CA VAL A 24 16.16 -7.15 -24.03
C VAL A 24 15.10 -6.39 -24.85
N LYS A 25 15.18 -6.56 -26.18
CA LYS A 25 14.44 -5.82 -27.21
C LYS A 25 12.96 -6.22 -27.30
N GLU A 26 12.09 -5.24 -27.56
CA GLU A 26 10.62 -5.30 -27.71
C GLU A 26 10.08 -6.41 -28.64
N LYS A 27 10.91 -6.92 -29.56
CA LYS A 27 10.50 -7.91 -30.58
C LYS A 27 10.10 -9.29 -30.02
N ALA A 28 10.54 -9.64 -28.82
CA ALA A 28 10.18 -10.92 -28.18
C ALA A 28 8.78 -10.89 -27.51
N VAL A 29 8.24 -9.69 -27.25
CA VAL A 29 6.94 -9.50 -26.60
C VAL A 29 5.79 -9.65 -27.62
N GLU A 30 5.99 -9.24 -28.87
CA GLU A 30 5.00 -9.43 -29.93
C GLU A 30 4.85 -10.91 -30.36
N GLU A 31 5.94 -11.65 -30.47
CA GLU A 31 5.90 -13.08 -30.82
C GLU A 31 5.19 -13.94 -29.75
N ALA A 32 5.23 -13.52 -28.48
CA ALA A 32 4.51 -14.18 -27.39
C ALA A 32 2.99 -13.93 -27.44
N LYS A 33 2.58 -12.78 -28.00
CA LYS A 33 1.17 -12.36 -28.08
C LYS A 33 0.44 -13.03 -29.25
N GLU A 34 1.06 -13.11 -30.44
CA GLU A 34 0.49 -13.81 -31.60
C GLU A 34 0.29 -15.31 -31.35
N LYS A 35 1.19 -15.95 -30.60
CA LYS A 35 1.09 -17.39 -30.31
C LYS A 35 -0.04 -17.73 -29.34
N ALA A 36 -0.41 -16.80 -28.46
CA ALA A 36 -1.51 -16.95 -27.51
C ALA A 36 -2.90 -16.87 -28.20
N GLU A 37 -3.04 -16.09 -29.27
CA GLU A 37 -4.31 -15.96 -29.99
C GLU A 37 -4.64 -17.22 -30.83
N SER A 38 -3.62 -17.92 -31.34
CA SER A 38 -3.81 -19.15 -32.14
C SER A 38 -4.34 -20.37 -31.38
N MET A 39 -4.31 -20.37 -30.03
CA MET A 39 -4.78 -21.49 -29.20
C MET A 39 -6.26 -21.39 -28.79
N ILE A 40 -6.96 -20.31 -29.11
CA ILE A 40 -8.33 -20.05 -28.65
C ILE A 40 -9.40 -20.83 -29.45
N GLU A 41 -9.08 -21.33 -30.65
CA GLU A 41 -10.09 -21.87 -31.57
C GLU A 41 -10.44 -23.36 -31.41
N SER A 42 -9.79 -24.08 -30.49
CA SER A 42 -9.99 -25.53 -30.33
C SER A 42 -10.07 -25.92 -28.86
N HIS A 43 -11.28 -25.89 -28.29
CA HIS A 43 -11.88 -26.90 -27.40
C HIS A 43 -13.08 -26.31 -26.65
N THR A 44 -14.28 -26.48 -27.23
CA THR A 44 -15.55 -26.31 -26.51
C THR A 44 -16.06 -27.71 -26.14
N MET A 45 -16.14 -28.03 -24.84
CA MET A 45 -16.81 -29.23 -24.33
C MET A 45 -17.83 -28.80 -23.27
N THR A 46 -19.11 -29.00 -23.60
CA THR A 46 -20.27 -28.74 -22.76
C THR A 46 -20.51 -29.94 -21.84
N GLN A 47 -20.67 -29.74 -20.52
CA GLN A 47 -21.31 -30.74 -19.65
C GLN A 47 -22.34 -30.11 -18.71
N THR A 48 -23.48 -30.79 -18.66
CA THR A 48 -24.75 -30.43 -18.02
C THR A 48 -24.81 -31.07 -16.63
N HIS A 49 -25.14 -30.30 -15.60
CA HIS A 49 -25.41 -30.83 -14.25
C HIS A 49 -26.87 -31.34 -14.14
N THR A 50 -27.05 -32.52 -13.57
CA THR A 50 -28.34 -33.08 -13.15
C THR A 50 -28.32 -33.22 -11.62
N GLU A 51 -29.24 -32.56 -10.92
CA GLU A 51 -29.47 -32.71 -9.48
C GLU A 51 -30.29 -33.97 -9.18
N SER A 52 -29.88 -34.75 -8.16
CA SER A 52 -30.79 -35.59 -7.39
C SER A 52 -30.32 -35.77 -5.95
N GLN A 53 -31.25 -35.53 -5.01
CA GLN A 53 -31.11 -35.59 -3.55
C GLN A 53 -30.90 -37.00 -2.99
N GLY A 54 -30.12 -37.12 -1.90
CA GLY A 54 -30.32 -38.16 -0.87
C GLY A 54 -29.07 -38.78 -0.21
N GLU A 55 -28.87 -38.43 1.07
CA GLU A 55 -28.23 -39.17 2.19
C GLU A 55 -26.69 -39.14 2.46
N SER A 56 -26.39 -38.77 3.71
CA SER A 56 -25.12 -38.65 4.44
C SER A 56 -24.18 -37.51 4.02
N GLU A 57 -24.30 -36.37 4.71
CA GLU A 57 -23.32 -35.27 4.65
C GLU A 57 -21.98 -35.74 5.22
N SER A 58 -21.13 -36.32 4.36
CA SER A 58 -19.70 -36.07 4.49
C SER A 58 -19.50 -34.59 4.16
N SER A 59 -19.29 -33.75 5.17
CA SER A 59 -18.99 -32.32 4.96
C SER A 59 -17.78 -32.21 4.03
N TYR A 60 -17.97 -31.69 2.82
CA TYR A 60 -16.90 -31.40 1.88
C TYR A 60 -15.96 -30.38 2.52
N ALA A 61 -14.68 -30.76 2.72
CA ALA A 61 -13.72 -29.96 3.48
C ALA A 61 -12.52 -29.60 2.60
N THR A 62 -12.53 -28.39 2.04
CA THR A 62 -11.45 -27.84 1.22
C THR A 62 -10.61 -26.83 2.00
N TRP A 63 -9.36 -26.65 1.58
CA TRP A 63 -8.46 -25.67 2.18
C TRP A 63 -8.50 -24.35 1.41
N THR A 64 -9.61 -23.61 1.53
CA THR A 64 -10.00 -22.52 0.62
C THR A 64 -9.26 -21.19 0.81
N THR A 65 -8.67 -20.98 1.98
CA THR A 65 -8.09 -19.68 2.37
C THR A 65 -6.76 -19.87 3.09
N PRO A 66 -5.73 -20.44 2.41
CA PRO A 66 -4.43 -20.63 3.01
C PRO A 66 -3.84 -19.28 3.42
N TRP A 67 -3.27 -19.24 4.62
CA TRP A 67 -2.65 -18.09 5.28
C TRP A 67 -3.59 -16.91 5.55
N ASP A 68 -4.91 -17.07 5.38
CA ASP A 68 -5.89 -16.04 5.70
C ASP A 68 -6.03 -15.87 7.22
N ALA A 69 -5.47 -14.78 7.73
CA ALA A 69 -5.61 -14.39 9.13
C ALA A 69 -6.78 -13.43 9.36
N TYR A 70 -7.37 -12.87 8.30
CA TYR A 70 -8.36 -11.81 8.40
C TYR A 70 -9.74 -12.36 8.71
N ASN A 71 -10.15 -13.43 8.05
CA ASN A 71 -11.45 -14.00 8.29
C ASN A 71 -11.43 -14.94 9.51
N PRO A 72 -12.50 -14.93 10.35
CA PRO A 72 -12.63 -15.92 11.41
C PRO A 72 -12.79 -17.32 10.81
N ILE A 73 -12.23 -18.32 11.48
CA ILE A 73 -12.43 -19.73 11.13
C ILE A 73 -13.71 -20.25 11.77
N SER A 74 -14.38 -21.17 11.10
CA SER A 74 -15.57 -21.84 11.64
C SER A 74 -15.17 -23.06 12.47
N ILE A 75 -15.57 -23.08 13.74
CA ILE A 75 -15.42 -24.25 14.61
C ILE A 75 -16.80 -24.62 15.14
N GLY A 76 -17.37 -25.70 14.61
CA GLY A 76 -18.78 -26.02 14.82
C GLY A 76 -19.66 -24.96 14.17
N SER A 77 -20.57 -24.36 14.95
CA SER A 77 -21.48 -23.29 14.49
C SER A 77 -20.99 -21.88 14.83
N GLU A 78 -19.78 -21.73 15.37
CA GLU A 78 -19.26 -20.46 15.87
C GLU A 78 -18.01 -20.03 15.09
N GLY A 79 -17.86 -18.72 14.89
CA GLY A 79 -16.67 -18.12 14.29
C GLY A 79 -15.62 -17.75 15.35
N TYR A 80 -14.35 -17.98 15.05
CA TYR A 80 -13.23 -17.65 15.92
C TYR A 80 -12.07 -17.01 15.16
N HIS A 81 -11.46 -15.98 15.73
CA HIS A 81 -10.18 -15.43 15.30
C HIS A 81 -9.02 -16.18 15.94
N ILE A 82 -7.97 -16.44 15.16
CA ILE A 82 -6.69 -16.91 15.67
C ILE A 82 -5.97 -15.71 16.29
N THR A 83 -5.77 -15.71 17.61
CA THR A 83 -5.16 -14.56 18.33
C THR A 83 -3.72 -14.80 18.73
N TYR A 84 -3.27 -16.05 18.71
CA TYR A 84 -1.91 -16.46 19.03
C TYR A 84 -1.54 -17.69 18.22
N ILE A 85 -0.30 -17.74 17.75
CA ILE A 85 0.28 -18.90 17.10
C ILE A 85 1.76 -19.03 17.48
N LYS A 86 2.19 -20.27 17.70
CA LYS A 86 3.59 -20.65 17.91
C LYS A 86 3.96 -21.74 16.91
N TYR A 87 5.05 -21.57 16.17
CA TYR A 87 5.60 -22.62 15.32
C TYR A 87 7.12 -22.64 15.35
N THR A 88 7.67 -23.81 15.06
CA THR A 88 9.08 -23.97 14.71
C THR A 88 9.21 -23.93 13.19
N PHE A 89 10.15 -23.12 12.69
CA PHE A 89 10.55 -23.08 11.29
C PHE A 89 12.00 -23.54 11.14
N MET A 90 12.28 -24.32 10.10
CA MET A 90 13.62 -24.79 9.76
C MET A 90 13.89 -24.55 8.29
N VAL A 91 15.10 -24.12 7.97
CA VAL A 91 15.64 -24.04 6.61
C VAL A 91 16.98 -24.75 6.55
N LYS A 92 17.20 -25.53 5.50
CA LYS A 92 18.46 -26.21 5.25
C LYS A 92 18.95 -25.89 3.84
N THR A 93 20.14 -25.31 3.79
CA THR A 93 20.88 -25.00 2.57
C THR A 93 22.20 -25.79 2.56
N PRO A 94 22.97 -25.76 1.47
CA PRO A 94 24.32 -26.35 1.46
C PRO A 94 25.28 -25.77 2.50
N GLU A 95 25.03 -24.55 2.99
CA GLU A 95 25.79 -23.90 4.07
C GLU A 95 25.50 -24.50 5.45
N GLY A 96 24.32 -25.12 5.64
CA GLY A 96 23.92 -25.69 6.92
C GLY A 96 22.41 -25.66 7.15
N GLU A 97 22.02 -26.14 8.34
CA GLU A 97 20.66 -26.13 8.84
C GLU A 97 20.51 -25.00 9.87
N ARG A 98 19.43 -24.22 9.74
CA ARG A 98 19.06 -23.13 10.63
C ARG A 98 17.58 -23.31 11.01
N SER A 99 17.21 -22.98 12.24
CA SER A 99 15.87 -23.15 12.75
C SER A 99 15.56 -22.12 13.82
N TYR A 100 14.26 -21.82 13.94
CA TYR A 100 13.73 -20.70 14.69
C TYR A 100 12.43 -21.12 15.37
N GLU A 101 12.25 -20.69 16.60
CA GLU A 101 10.95 -20.64 17.24
C GLU A 101 10.33 -19.27 16.93
N VAL A 102 9.08 -19.26 16.48
CA VAL A 102 8.36 -18.03 16.20
C VAL A 102 7.05 -18.01 16.98
N ILE A 103 6.85 -16.92 17.71
CA ILE A 103 5.62 -16.63 18.44
C ILE A 103 5.01 -15.40 17.81
N LYS A 104 3.70 -15.43 17.58
CA LYS A 104 2.91 -14.27 17.17
C LYS A 104 1.64 -14.16 17.99
N GLN A 105 1.28 -12.94 18.34
CA GLN A 105 0.08 -12.61 19.10
C GLN A 105 -0.53 -11.31 18.58
N ARG A 106 -1.86 -11.22 18.58
CA ARG A 106 -2.58 -9.99 18.21
C ARG A 106 -3.80 -9.73 19.09
N GLY A 107 -4.13 -8.46 19.25
CA GLY A 107 -5.22 -7.97 20.08
C GLY A 107 -5.05 -6.48 20.37
N TYR A 108 -5.68 -5.95 21.42
CA TYR A 108 -5.61 -4.53 21.72
C TYR A 108 -4.57 -4.20 22.80
N VAL A 109 -3.92 -3.05 22.69
CA VAL A 109 -3.02 -2.48 23.70
C VAL A 109 -3.22 -0.98 23.82
N LYS A 110 -2.96 -0.42 25.00
CA LYS A 110 -2.87 1.03 25.20
C LYS A 110 -1.42 1.48 25.08
N ALA A 111 -1.13 2.42 24.19
CA ALA A 111 0.23 2.91 23.96
C ALA A 111 0.26 4.43 23.79
N HIS A 112 1.35 5.03 24.25
CA HIS A 112 1.63 6.44 23.98
C HIS A 112 2.16 6.63 22.56
N ILE A 113 1.70 7.68 21.89
CA ILE A 113 2.22 8.10 20.59
C ILE A 113 3.05 9.35 20.78
N TYR A 114 4.23 9.40 20.16
CA TYR A 114 5.13 10.55 20.23
C TYR A 114 5.28 11.22 18.86
N SER A 115 5.50 12.54 18.88
CA SER A 115 5.98 13.30 17.73
C SER A 115 7.38 13.84 17.94
N ASP A 116 8.04 14.17 16.84
CA ASP A 116 9.28 14.93 16.86
C ASP A 116 8.99 16.43 16.78
N ASP A 117 9.22 17.13 17.89
CA ASP A 117 9.15 18.59 17.99
C ASP A 117 10.45 19.14 18.57
N ASN A 118 11.55 18.93 17.82
CA ASN A 118 12.93 19.11 18.30
C ASN A 118 13.26 18.22 19.51
N GLY A 119 12.69 17.02 19.52
CA GLY A 119 12.71 16.10 20.65
C GLY A 119 11.39 15.36 20.83
N LYS A 120 11.39 14.40 21.75
CA LYS A 120 10.25 13.53 22.04
C LYS A 120 9.12 14.32 22.71
N LYS A 121 7.99 14.49 22.00
CA LYS A 121 6.76 15.08 22.52
C LYS A 121 5.68 14.01 22.65
N ASP A 122 5.13 13.85 23.84
CA ASP A 122 4.03 12.91 24.11
C ASP A 122 2.69 13.49 23.63
N LEU A 123 1.98 12.76 22.77
CA LEU A 123 0.67 13.13 22.23
C LEU A 123 -0.50 12.42 22.95
N GLY A 124 -0.21 11.66 23.99
CA GLY A 124 -1.17 10.93 24.80
C GLY A 124 -1.25 9.44 24.50
N GLU A 125 -2.12 8.77 25.24
CA GLU A 125 -2.35 7.32 25.17
C GLU A 125 -3.53 7.00 24.25
N TYR A 126 -3.36 5.97 23.40
CA TYR A 126 -4.35 5.52 22.43
C TYR A 126 -4.52 4.00 22.55
N ASN A 127 -5.75 3.52 22.37
CA ASN A 127 -6.04 2.09 22.25
C ASN A 127 -5.83 1.66 20.80
N LEU A 128 -4.87 0.78 20.55
CA LEU A 128 -4.42 0.38 19.22
C LEU A 128 -4.46 -1.14 19.08
N PHE A 129 -4.65 -1.60 17.85
CA PHE A 129 -4.56 -3.02 17.53
C PHE A 129 -3.08 -3.40 17.34
N ALA A 130 -2.61 -4.38 18.10
CA ALA A 130 -1.23 -4.81 18.17
C ALA A 130 -1.00 -6.11 17.39
N TYR A 131 0.12 -6.15 16.68
CA TYR A 131 0.78 -7.34 16.17
C TYR A 131 2.11 -7.48 16.87
N TYR A 132 2.18 -8.44 17.79
CA TYR A 132 3.39 -8.82 18.47
C TYR A 132 3.99 -10.05 17.81
N GLY A 133 5.31 -10.05 17.63
CA GLY A 133 6.01 -11.25 17.23
C GLY A 133 7.42 -11.35 17.80
N LYS A 134 7.87 -12.58 17.95
CA LYS A 134 9.19 -12.92 18.46
C LYS A 134 9.77 -14.09 17.68
N ILE A 135 10.97 -13.89 17.14
CA ILE A 135 11.72 -14.88 16.35
C ILE A 135 12.99 -15.19 17.14
N THR A 136 13.04 -16.39 17.70
CA THR A 136 14.16 -16.86 18.52
C THR A 136 14.96 -17.91 17.74
N PRO A 137 16.26 -17.67 17.48
CA PRO A 137 17.08 -18.67 16.80
C PRO A 137 17.30 -19.88 17.72
N LEU A 138 17.07 -21.08 17.20
CA LEU A 138 17.32 -22.34 17.90
C LEU A 138 18.72 -22.89 17.57
N ASN A 139 19.17 -22.76 16.31
CA ASN A 139 20.48 -23.20 15.84
C ASN A 139 21.02 -22.37 14.66
N ASP A 140 20.79 -21.06 14.66
CA ASP A 140 21.32 -20.16 13.64
C ASP A 140 22.56 -19.40 14.14
N PRO A 141 23.76 -19.61 13.55
CA PRO A 141 24.97 -18.90 13.96
C PRO A 141 24.98 -17.41 13.56
N ASP A 142 24.15 -17.01 12.58
CA ASP A 142 24.10 -15.63 12.07
C ASP A 142 23.24 -14.73 12.96
N MET A 143 22.29 -15.32 13.71
CA MET A 143 21.45 -14.59 14.68
C MET A 143 22.03 -14.65 16.10
N LYS A 144 22.37 -13.49 16.65
CA LYS A 144 23.00 -13.34 17.99
C LYS A 144 22.01 -13.24 19.15
N GLY A 145 20.71 -13.29 18.87
CA GLY A 145 19.65 -13.15 19.86
C GLY A 145 18.27 -13.26 19.21
N SER A 146 17.22 -13.12 20.02
CA SER A 146 15.86 -13.05 19.50
C SER A 146 15.61 -11.69 18.86
N LEU A 147 14.88 -11.69 17.73
CA LEU A 147 14.24 -10.50 17.19
C LEU A 147 12.83 -10.43 17.78
N GLU A 148 12.50 -9.34 18.44
CA GLU A 148 11.17 -9.10 18.99
C GLU A 148 10.62 -7.81 18.38
N TYR A 149 9.34 -7.81 17.97
CA TYR A 149 8.69 -6.65 17.36
C TYR A 149 7.24 -6.49 17.84
N LEU A 150 6.78 -5.24 17.84
CA LEU A 150 5.44 -4.82 18.19
C LEU A 150 5.02 -3.74 17.20
N ILE A 151 4.00 -4.04 16.40
CA ILE A 151 3.45 -3.12 15.42
C ILE A 151 2.03 -2.76 15.87
N LEU A 152 1.78 -1.48 16.10
CA LEU A 152 0.49 -0.98 16.54
C LEU A 152 -0.16 -0.22 15.39
N ILE A 153 -1.39 -0.59 15.06
CA ILE A 153 -2.17 0.03 14.00
C ILE A 153 -3.47 0.59 14.58
N LYS A 154 -3.96 1.67 13.98
CA LYS A 154 -5.23 2.27 14.38
C LYS A 154 -6.43 1.38 14.04
N GLU A 155 -6.40 0.78 12.85
CA GLU A 155 -7.50 -0.01 12.34
C GLU A 155 -6.98 -1.25 11.62
N ARG A 156 -7.54 -2.41 11.97
CA ARG A 156 -7.22 -3.69 11.35
C ARG A 156 -7.86 -3.80 9.98
N THR A 157 -7.04 -4.10 8.98
CA THR A 157 -7.48 -4.35 7.60
C THR A 157 -7.07 -5.75 7.14
N LYS A 158 -7.56 -6.15 5.97
CA LYS A 158 -7.10 -7.39 5.33
C LYS A 158 -5.59 -7.35 5.05
N ASP A 159 -5.08 -6.19 4.64
CA ASP A 159 -3.68 -6.02 4.28
C ASP A 159 -2.78 -6.11 5.52
N SER A 160 -3.19 -5.51 6.65
CA SER A 160 -2.43 -5.60 7.90
C SER A 160 -2.32 -7.04 8.42
N ASP A 161 -3.34 -7.87 8.17
CA ASP A 161 -3.38 -9.27 8.60
C ASP A 161 -2.62 -10.25 7.70
N SER A 162 -2.18 -9.83 6.50
CA SER A 162 -1.64 -10.72 5.45
C SER A 162 -0.52 -11.65 5.90
N TYR A 163 0.28 -11.23 6.89
CA TYR A 163 1.46 -11.94 7.34
C TYR A 163 1.34 -12.55 8.74
N PHE A 164 0.22 -12.34 9.46
CA PHE A 164 0.09 -12.78 10.86
C PHE A 164 0.28 -14.29 11.03
N LEU A 165 -0.15 -15.09 10.05
CA LEU A 165 -0.01 -16.55 10.11
C LEU A 165 1.28 -17.09 9.49
N THR A 166 2.09 -16.20 8.92
CA THR A 166 3.32 -16.54 8.20
C THR A 166 4.54 -16.42 9.10
N PRO A 167 5.65 -17.13 8.81
CA PRO A 167 6.89 -17.04 9.58
C PRO A 167 7.64 -15.70 9.48
N PHE A 168 7.22 -14.79 8.61
CA PHE A 168 7.79 -13.45 8.47
C PHE A 168 7.44 -12.53 9.64
N PRO A 169 8.19 -11.44 9.85
CA PRO A 169 7.64 -10.24 10.49
C PRO A 169 6.33 -9.79 9.82
N ASP A 170 5.45 -9.11 10.57
CA ASP A 170 4.16 -8.65 10.07
C ASP A 170 4.28 -7.41 9.17
N PHE A 171 4.94 -7.58 8.01
CA PHE A 171 5.24 -6.51 7.05
C PHE A 171 4.01 -5.76 6.55
N GLY A 172 2.89 -6.46 6.39
CA GLY A 172 1.62 -5.87 5.98
C GLY A 172 1.07 -4.90 7.02
N ALA A 173 1.17 -5.26 8.32
CA ALA A 173 0.85 -4.33 9.40
C ALA A 173 1.88 -3.20 9.45
N MET A 174 3.18 -3.50 9.33
CA MET A 174 4.24 -2.50 9.41
C MET A 174 4.11 -1.39 8.36
N MET A 175 3.81 -1.77 7.11
CA MET A 175 3.68 -0.84 5.97
C MET A 175 2.27 -0.30 5.76
N SER A 176 1.32 -0.62 6.65
CA SER A 176 -0.05 -0.12 6.51
C SER A 176 -0.08 1.41 6.64
N GLY A 177 -0.95 2.09 5.88
CA GLY A 177 -1.26 3.50 6.15
C GLY A 177 -1.86 3.75 7.53
N THR A 178 -2.28 2.70 8.24
CA THR A 178 -2.84 2.79 9.60
C THR A 178 -1.81 2.57 10.71
N THR A 179 -0.54 2.32 10.38
CA THR A 179 0.51 2.08 11.38
C THR A 179 0.77 3.32 12.21
N ALA A 180 0.64 3.17 13.53
CA ALA A 180 0.83 4.21 14.50
C ALA A 180 2.15 4.08 15.26
N VAL A 181 2.57 2.85 15.57
CA VAL A 181 3.83 2.58 16.30
C VAL A 181 4.49 1.33 15.73
N ILE A 182 5.82 1.36 15.65
CA ILE A 182 6.66 0.19 15.46
C ILE A 182 7.71 0.21 16.56
N GLU A 183 7.75 -0.84 17.37
CA GLU A 183 8.85 -1.14 18.27
C GLU A 183 9.53 -2.42 17.83
N ALA A 184 10.85 -2.47 17.92
CA ALA A 184 11.58 -3.71 17.71
C ALA A 184 12.90 -3.74 18.51
N SER A 185 13.34 -4.93 18.90
CA SER A 185 14.63 -5.13 19.56
C SER A 185 15.36 -6.37 19.02
N TYR A 186 16.69 -6.26 18.95
CA TYR A 186 17.57 -7.37 18.59
C TYR A 186 18.98 -7.14 19.10
N GLY A 187 19.52 -8.12 19.84
CA GLY A 187 20.93 -8.12 20.25
C GLY A 187 21.35 -6.92 21.12
N GLY A 188 20.41 -6.34 21.88
CA GLY A 188 20.63 -5.14 22.69
C GLY A 188 20.41 -3.82 21.94
N ASN A 189 20.14 -3.86 20.63
CA ASN A 189 19.66 -2.69 19.88
C ASN A 189 18.13 -2.60 20.02
N TYR A 190 17.64 -1.37 20.03
CA TYR A 190 16.23 -1.04 20.08
C TYR A 190 15.90 -0.04 18.98
N PHE A 191 14.68 -0.14 18.46
CA PHE A 191 14.09 0.81 17.54
C PHE A 191 12.68 1.14 18.01
N TYR A 192 12.37 2.41 17.97
CA TYR A 192 11.03 2.94 18.16
C TYR A 192 10.72 3.90 17.03
N TRP A 193 9.54 3.78 16.47
CA TRP A 193 8.99 4.75 15.54
C TRP A 193 7.51 4.95 15.82
N SER A 194 7.05 6.19 15.79
CA SER A 194 5.62 6.49 15.82
C SER A 194 5.20 7.51 14.78
N ASN A 195 4.00 7.30 14.26
CA ASN A 195 3.35 8.12 13.25
C ASN A 195 2.08 8.77 13.83
N PRO A 196 2.19 10.04 14.27
CA PRO A 196 1.03 10.83 14.71
C PRO A 196 -0.07 10.98 13.64
N ALA A 197 0.27 10.95 12.36
CA ALA A 197 -0.70 11.16 11.30
C ALA A 197 -1.73 10.02 11.22
N SER A 198 -1.35 8.80 11.60
CA SER A 198 -2.25 7.65 11.68
C SER A 198 -3.45 7.91 12.62
N ILE A 199 -3.26 8.69 13.68
CA ILE A 199 -4.30 9.06 14.66
C ILE A 199 -4.93 10.43 14.38
N GLY A 200 -4.72 10.99 13.19
CA GLY A 200 -5.31 12.28 12.78
C GLY A 200 -4.56 13.51 13.30
N LYS A 201 -3.27 13.37 13.66
CA LYS A 201 -2.40 14.50 14.02
C LYS A 201 -1.42 14.77 12.86
N TYR A 202 -1.93 15.23 11.72
CA TYR A 202 -1.16 15.33 10.47
C TYR A 202 0.02 16.31 10.55
N SER A 203 -0.15 17.43 11.24
CA SER A 203 0.90 18.45 11.45
C SER A 203 2.05 18.00 12.37
N GLU A 204 1.87 16.89 13.08
CA GLU A 204 2.88 16.34 13.98
C GLU A 204 3.74 15.32 13.22
N LEU A 205 5.05 15.55 13.22
CA LEU A 205 6.00 14.71 12.47
C LEU A 205 6.34 13.43 13.22
N PRO A 206 6.71 12.35 12.50
CA PRO A 206 7.02 11.06 13.12
C PRO A 206 8.23 11.17 14.05
N TYR A 207 8.15 10.49 15.18
CA TYR A 207 9.26 10.35 16.11
C TYR A 207 10.01 9.05 15.87
N THR A 208 11.34 9.06 15.94
CA THR A 208 12.18 7.88 15.73
C THR A 208 13.30 7.82 16.76
N GLU A 209 13.53 6.64 17.34
CA GLU A 209 14.71 6.27 18.11
C GLU A 209 15.34 5.00 17.52
N GLY A 210 16.67 4.94 17.46
CA GLY A 210 17.39 3.79 16.91
C GLY A 210 17.41 3.72 15.37
N ASP A 211 17.85 2.58 14.84
CA ASP A 211 17.98 2.35 13.40
C ASP A 211 17.28 1.04 13.00
N LEU A 212 16.21 1.17 12.20
CA LEU A 212 15.44 0.05 11.69
C LEU A 212 16.30 -0.88 10.82
N ASN A 213 17.28 -0.35 10.08
CA ASN A 213 18.12 -1.17 9.19
C ASN A 213 18.98 -2.15 9.98
N THR A 214 19.49 -1.72 11.14
CA THR A 214 20.22 -2.58 12.07
C THR A 214 19.38 -3.76 12.55
N LEU A 215 18.07 -3.57 12.74
CA LEU A 215 17.15 -4.64 13.17
C LEU A 215 16.69 -5.52 12.00
N MET A 216 16.38 -4.93 10.85
CA MET A 216 15.97 -5.69 9.66
C MET A 216 17.12 -6.53 9.12
N GLY A 217 18.36 -6.07 9.24
CA GLY A 217 19.57 -6.83 8.93
C GLY A 217 19.82 -8.02 9.85
N ALA A 218 19.06 -8.17 10.95
CA ALA A 218 19.16 -9.30 11.86
C ALA A 218 18.60 -10.60 11.28
N ILE A 219 17.67 -10.52 10.33
CA ILE A 219 17.05 -11.68 9.70
C ILE A 219 17.95 -12.13 8.55
N PRO A 220 18.52 -13.35 8.60
CA PRO A 220 19.34 -13.83 7.50
C PRO A 220 18.53 -13.96 6.21
N GLY A 221 19.11 -13.56 5.08
CA GLY A 221 18.44 -13.66 3.78
C GLY A 221 18.00 -15.09 3.43
N THR A 222 18.69 -16.10 3.95
CA THR A 222 18.33 -17.52 3.78
C THR A 222 17.06 -17.90 4.52
N ALA A 223 16.81 -17.35 5.72
CA ALA A 223 15.56 -17.52 6.45
C ALA A 223 14.39 -16.92 5.66
N PHE A 224 14.58 -15.68 5.17
CA PHE A 224 13.59 -14.97 4.38
C PHE A 224 13.21 -15.70 3.08
N GLN A 225 14.20 -16.23 2.36
CA GLN A 225 13.96 -17.03 1.16
C GLN A 225 13.21 -18.33 1.47
N GLY A 226 13.63 -19.05 2.52
CA GLY A 226 12.97 -20.28 2.96
C GLY A 226 11.50 -20.08 3.33
N TRP A 227 11.20 -18.99 4.04
CA TRP A 227 9.84 -18.56 4.35
C TRP A 227 9.04 -18.26 3.08
N THR A 228 9.62 -17.47 2.15
CA THR A 228 8.95 -17.02 0.93
C THR A 228 8.51 -18.18 0.08
N VAL A 229 9.37 -19.17 -0.12
CA VAL A 229 9.02 -20.28 -0.99
C VAL A 229 8.07 -21.27 -0.32
N MET A 230 8.13 -21.43 1.01
CA MET A 230 7.11 -22.20 1.72
C MET A 230 5.74 -21.54 1.59
N VAL A 231 5.63 -20.24 1.87
CA VAL A 231 4.34 -19.52 1.89
C VAL A 231 3.78 -19.31 0.48
N SER A 232 4.62 -19.00 -0.50
CA SER A 232 4.20 -18.74 -1.89
C SER A 232 4.04 -19.99 -2.76
N SER A 233 4.25 -21.20 -2.20
CA SER A 233 4.16 -22.45 -2.95
C SER A 233 2.78 -22.59 -3.62
N ALA A 234 2.79 -22.83 -4.93
CA ALA A 234 1.57 -23.04 -5.72
C ALA A 234 0.73 -24.23 -5.23
N VAL A 235 1.33 -25.14 -4.45
CA VAL A 235 0.64 -26.30 -3.89
C VAL A 235 -0.56 -25.90 -3.03
N TRP A 236 -0.49 -24.76 -2.35
CA TRP A 236 -1.57 -24.35 -1.45
C TRP A 236 -2.87 -24.06 -2.19
N ARG A 237 -2.78 -23.37 -3.32
CA ARG A 237 -3.93 -23.12 -4.20
C ARG A 237 -4.42 -24.39 -4.88
N GLY A 238 -3.52 -25.33 -5.15
CA GLY A 238 -3.86 -26.61 -5.78
C GLY A 238 -4.73 -27.53 -4.92
N LEU A 239 -4.86 -27.25 -3.61
CA LEU A 239 -5.68 -28.03 -2.69
C LEU A 239 -7.06 -27.42 -2.42
N GLU A 240 -7.33 -26.21 -2.93
CA GLU A 240 -8.59 -25.48 -2.70
C GLU A 240 -9.82 -26.21 -3.28
N ASP A 241 -9.63 -27.03 -4.32
CA ASP A 241 -10.70 -27.74 -5.03
C ASP A 241 -10.85 -29.23 -4.61
N HIS A 242 -10.07 -29.69 -3.63
CA HIS A 242 -10.01 -31.10 -3.22
C HIS A 242 -10.58 -31.36 -1.83
N ASP A 243 -11.47 -32.37 -1.73
CA ASP A 243 -12.07 -32.79 -0.46
C ASP A 243 -11.02 -33.50 0.40
N LEU A 244 -10.42 -32.77 1.34
CA LEU A 244 -9.38 -33.28 2.21
C LEU A 244 -9.91 -34.27 3.25
N SER A 245 -11.23 -34.45 3.38
CA SER A 245 -11.82 -35.47 4.27
C SER A 245 -11.75 -36.89 3.73
N LYS A 246 -11.36 -37.07 2.45
CA LYS A 246 -11.31 -38.36 1.77
C LYS A 246 -9.93 -38.58 1.15
N PRO A 247 -9.50 -39.85 1.00
CA PRO A 247 -8.33 -40.16 0.18
C PRO A 247 -8.57 -39.68 -1.25
N ASP A 248 -7.58 -38.98 -1.81
CA ASP A 248 -7.60 -38.47 -3.18
C ASP A 248 -6.17 -38.51 -3.76
N GLU A 249 -6.04 -38.68 -5.07
CA GLU A 249 -4.74 -38.67 -5.74
C GLU A 249 -4.90 -38.11 -7.15
N TYR A 250 -4.01 -37.19 -7.51
CA TYR A 250 -4.04 -36.55 -8.81
C TYR A 250 -2.63 -36.29 -9.31
N SER A 251 -2.47 -36.36 -10.62
CA SER A 251 -1.23 -36.02 -11.29
C SER A 251 -1.53 -35.42 -12.66
N PHE A 252 -0.89 -34.30 -12.95
CA PHE A 252 -0.93 -33.62 -14.24
C PHE A 252 0.49 -33.35 -14.72
N SER A 253 0.72 -33.49 -16.02
CA SER A 253 1.94 -33.01 -16.66
C SER A 253 1.69 -32.61 -18.10
N PHE A 254 2.14 -31.41 -18.48
CA PHE A 254 2.04 -30.88 -19.83
C PHE A 254 3.14 -29.83 -20.09
N MET A 255 3.85 -29.97 -21.22
CA MET A 255 4.87 -29.02 -21.69
C MET A 255 5.91 -28.59 -20.62
N GLY A 256 6.44 -29.54 -19.84
CA GLY A 256 7.45 -29.25 -18.81
C GLY A 256 6.89 -28.61 -17.54
N MET A 257 5.57 -28.41 -17.46
CA MET A 257 4.84 -28.16 -16.22
C MET A 257 4.24 -29.47 -15.71
N GLY A 258 4.26 -29.69 -14.41
CA GLY A 258 3.57 -30.82 -13.81
C GLY A 258 3.31 -30.58 -12.34
N TYR A 259 2.24 -31.17 -11.83
CA TYR A 259 1.95 -31.20 -10.41
C TYR A 259 1.28 -32.52 -10.04
N SER A 260 1.58 -33.01 -8.85
CA SER A 260 0.91 -34.16 -8.26
C SER A 260 0.63 -33.90 -6.80
N TYR A 261 -0.46 -34.49 -6.30
CA TYR A 261 -0.70 -34.59 -4.88
C TYR A 261 -1.35 -35.93 -4.55
N LYS A 262 -1.21 -36.32 -3.28
CA LYS A 262 -1.88 -37.47 -2.70
C LYS A 262 -2.35 -37.10 -1.30
N VAL A 263 -3.66 -37.18 -1.08
CA VAL A 263 -4.33 -36.90 0.19
C VAL A 263 -4.61 -38.22 0.90
N SER A 264 -4.30 -38.27 2.18
CA SER A 264 -4.55 -39.40 3.07
C SER A 264 -5.02 -38.88 4.42
N PRO A 265 -6.35 -38.83 4.66
CA PRO A 265 -6.91 -38.39 5.94
C PRO A 265 -6.35 -39.22 7.09
N ASP A 266 -5.87 -38.56 8.14
CA ASP A 266 -5.14 -39.23 9.22
C ASP A 266 -5.28 -38.51 10.57
N GLY A 267 -6.30 -38.92 11.33
CA GLY A 267 -6.45 -38.58 12.73
C GLY A 267 -6.90 -37.13 13.00
N THR A 268 -6.52 -36.64 14.17
CA THR A 268 -6.91 -35.31 14.67
C THR A 268 -5.72 -34.61 15.33
N VAL A 269 -5.73 -33.28 15.30
CA VAL A 269 -4.87 -32.43 16.15
C VAL A 269 -5.74 -31.64 17.12
N THR A 270 -5.19 -31.23 18.27
CA THR A 270 -5.91 -30.37 19.22
C THR A 270 -5.11 -29.12 19.50
N PHE A 271 -5.77 -27.96 19.40
CA PHE A 271 -5.25 -26.66 19.77
C PHE A 271 -6.28 -25.95 20.64
N ASP A 272 -5.84 -25.33 21.75
CA ASP A 272 -6.73 -24.60 22.67
C ASP A 272 -7.95 -25.42 23.15
N GLY A 273 -7.75 -26.73 23.35
CA GLY A 273 -8.82 -27.66 23.70
C GLY A 273 -9.85 -27.96 22.59
N LYS A 274 -9.66 -27.42 21.37
CA LYS A 274 -10.49 -27.68 20.18
C LYS A 274 -9.80 -28.68 19.28
N SER A 275 -10.54 -29.67 18.79
CA SER A 275 -10.01 -30.75 17.95
C SER A 275 -10.35 -30.55 16.48
N PHE A 276 -9.37 -30.78 15.61
CA PHE A 276 -9.47 -30.62 14.16
C PHE A 276 -9.10 -31.92 13.47
N MET A 277 -9.89 -32.36 12.49
CA MET A 277 -9.51 -33.43 11.58
C MET A 277 -8.29 -32.98 10.77
N VAL A 278 -7.35 -33.88 10.54
CA VAL A 278 -6.17 -33.60 9.72
C VAL A 278 -5.95 -34.66 8.65
N SER A 279 -5.30 -34.24 7.58
CA SER A 279 -4.97 -35.09 6.44
C SER A 279 -3.52 -34.92 6.07
N ASN A 280 -2.84 -36.03 5.80
CA ASN A 280 -1.51 -36.03 5.22
C ASN A 280 -1.63 -35.78 3.72
N VAL A 281 -0.86 -34.84 3.22
CA VAL A 281 -0.82 -34.46 1.80
C VAL A 281 0.61 -34.56 1.33
N GLU A 282 0.89 -35.50 0.43
CA GLU A 282 2.16 -35.52 -0.31
C GLU A 282 1.98 -34.71 -1.59
N TRP A 283 2.99 -33.95 -1.98
CA TRP A 283 2.89 -33.08 -3.15
C TRP A 283 4.21 -32.98 -3.91
N SER A 284 4.10 -32.76 -5.22
CA SER A 284 5.23 -32.37 -6.05
C SER A 284 4.77 -31.45 -7.18
N TRP A 285 5.67 -30.59 -7.65
CA TRP A 285 5.45 -29.75 -8.82
C TRP A 285 6.76 -29.53 -9.57
N ALA A 286 6.64 -29.24 -10.87
CA ALA A 286 7.73 -28.89 -11.75
C ALA A 286 7.26 -27.82 -12.74
N ILE A 287 8.06 -26.79 -12.95
CA ILE A 287 7.87 -25.76 -13.99
C ILE A 287 9.24 -25.55 -14.64
N GLY A 288 9.46 -26.20 -15.79
CA GLY A 288 10.76 -26.22 -16.44
C GLY A 288 11.84 -26.87 -15.56
N ASN A 289 12.85 -26.09 -15.19
CA ASN A 289 13.96 -26.54 -14.33
C ASN A 289 13.72 -26.28 -12.83
N VAL A 290 12.63 -25.58 -12.48
CA VAL A 290 12.24 -25.32 -11.09
C VAL A 290 11.32 -26.45 -10.64
N ARG A 291 11.56 -27.02 -9.47
CA ARG A 291 10.80 -28.15 -8.95
C ARG A 291 10.62 -28.01 -7.44
N GLY A 292 9.51 -28.53 -6.94
CA GLY A 292 9.27 -28.65 -5.52
C GLY A 292 8.67 -30.01 -5.22
N GLN A 293 9.00 -30.56 -4.06
CA GLN A 293 8.32 -31.75 -3.54
C GLN A 293 8.32 -31.75 -2.02
N GLY A 294 7.30 -32.32 -1.42
CA GLY A 294 7.18 -32.31 0.03
C GLY A 294 5.96 -33.06 0.53
N LYS A 295 5.68 -32.85 1.80
CA LYS A 295 4.49 -33.34 2.47
C LYS A 295 4.01 -32.33 3.50
N ALA A 296 2.70 -32.33 3.76
CA ALA A 296 2.08 -31.49 4.76
C ALA A 296 1.03 -32.28 5.54
N ARG A 297 0.82 -31.90 6.79
CA ARG A 297 -0.31 -32.31 7.62
C ARG A 297 -1.24 -31.11 7.71
N ILE A 298 -2.41 -31.20 7.08
CA ILE A 298 -3.33 -30.07 6.90
C ILE A 298 -4.60 -30.33 7.69
N ALA A 299 -5.02 -29.34 8.49
CA ALA A 299 -6.37 -29.27 9.03
C ALA A 299 -7.19 -28.37 8.11
N PRO A 300 -8.20 -28.88 7.36
CA PRO A 300 -8.92 -28.06 6.38
C PRO A 300 -9.61 -26.83 6.97
N ALA A 301 -10.01 -26.91 8.24
CA ALA A 301 -10.63 -25.81 8.98
C ALA A 301 -9.64 -24.74 9.48
N LEU A 302 -8.32 -24.98 9.35
CA LEU A 302 -7.29 -24.01 9.73
C LEU A 302 -6.64 -23.41 8.48
N PRO A 303 -6.38 -22.09 8.44
CA PRO A 303 -5.71 -21.43 7.32
C PRO A 303 -4.21 -21.77 7.23
N VAL A 304 -3.63 -22.45 8.22
CA VAL A 304 -2.21 -22.84 8.21
C VAL A 304 -2.05 -24.35 8.22
N PRO A 305 -1.02 -24.90 7.55
CA PRO A 305 -0.67 -26.30 7.73
C PRO A 305 -0.26 -26.55 9.19
N VAL A 306 -0.68 -27.68 9.76
CA VAL A 306 -0.24 -28.12 11.09
C VAL A 306 1.25 -28.43 11.06
N GLU A 307 1.69 -29.09 10.00
CA GLU A 307 3.09 -29.34 9.68
C GLU A 307 3.26 -29.29 8.16
N SER A 308 4.37 -28.78 7.66
CA SER A 308 4.73 -28.90 6.25
C SER A 308 6.23 -28.95 6.11
N GLU A 309 6.73 -29.82 5.23
CA GLU A 309 8.13 -29.85 4.82
C GLU A 309 8.26 -30.08 3.33
N GLY A 310 9.29 -29.49 2.72
CA GLY A 310 9.55 -29.66 1.30
C GLY A 310 10.94 -29.23 0.87
N THR A 311 11.35 -29.74 -0.28
CA THR A 311 12.58 -29.34 -0.97
C THR A 311 12.21 -28.58 -2.23
N PHE A 312 12.89 -27.46 -2.46
CA PHE A 312 12.62 -26.53 -3.55
C PHE A 312 13.92 -26.28 -4.32
N SER A 313 13.89 -26.48 -5.65
CA SER A 313 15.02 -26.19 -6.54
C SER A 313 14.75 -24.93 -7.34
N GLN A 314 15.65 -23.95 -7.28
CA GLN A 314 15.55 -22.71 -8.05
C GLN A 314 16.24 -22.80 -9.42
N MET A 315 15.85 -21.94 -10.36
CA MET A 315 16.45 -21.89 -11.69
C MET A 315 17.88 -21.32 -11.59
N GLY A 316 18.90 -22.14 -11.86
CA GLY A 316 20.30 -21.71 -11.82
C GLY A 316 20.88 -21.53 -10.41
N GLY A 317 20.18 -21.97 -9.37
CA GLY A 317 20.59 -21.86 -7.96
C GLY A 317 20.59 -23.20 -7.22
N GLU A 318 20.97 -23.15 -5.94
CA GLU A 318 20.98 -24.32 -5.06
C GLU A 318 19.55 -24.69 -4.63
N SER A 319 19.35 -25.97 -4.30
CA SER A 319 18.10 -26.42 -3.67
C SER A 319 18.16 -26.21 -2.17
N TYR A 320 17.04 -25.85 -1.56
CA TYR A 320 16.92 -25.78 -0.12
C TYR A 320 15.70 -26.56 0.35
N TYR A 321 15.78 -27.01 1.59
CA TYR A 321 14.69 -27.65 2.29
C TYR A 321 14.12 -26.65 3.30
N SER A 322 12.80 -26.62 3.45
CA SER A 322 12.15 -25.87 4.52
C SER A 322 11.07 -26.70 5.20
N LYS A 323 10.89 -26.45 6.49
CA LYS A 323 9.90 -27.09 7.34
C LYS A 323 9.25 -26.09 8.28
N ILE A 324 7.95 -26.19 8.46
CA ILE A 324 7.17 -25.46 9.46
C ILE A 324 6.33 -26.46 10.27
N SER A 325 6.25 -26.26 11.59
CA SER A 325 5.44 -27.09 12.48
C SER A 325 4.75 -26.21 13.52
N VAL A 326 3.41 -26.19 13.52
CA VAL A 326 2.61 -25.46 14.51
C VAL A 326 2.57 -26.25 15.81
N GLU A 327 2.97 -25.59 16.89
CA GLU A 327 3.04 -26.17 18.24
C GLU A 327 1.82 -25.77 19.06
N GLU A 328 1.43 -24.49 18.97
CA GLU A 328 0.33 -23.93 19.73
C GLU A 328 -0.45 -22.93 18.88
N MET A 329 -1.76 -22.86 19.12
CA MET A 329 -2.65 -21.88 18.53
C MET A 329 -3.76 -21.59 19.54
N LYS A 330 -4.19 -20.33 19.65
CA LYS A 330 -5.32 -19.93 20.51
C LYS A 330 -6.40 -19.24 19.68
N PHE A 331 -7.65 -19.42 20.11
CA PHE A 331 -8.81 -18.93 19.39
C PHE A 331 -9.69 -18.07 20.29
N SER A 332 -10.16 -16.95 19.79
CA SER A 332 -11.14 -16.11 20.49
C SER A 332 -12.27 -15.69 19.56
N LYS A 333 -13.46 -15.47 20.11
CA LYS A 333 -14.58 -14.92 19.34
C LYS A 333 -14.37 -13.45 18.98
N GLU A 334 -13.70 -12.73 19.87
CA GLU A 334 -13.39 -11.30 19.75
C GLU A 334 -11.93 -11.05 20.10
N PHE A 335 -11.36 -9.96 19.60
CA PHE A 335 -10.01 -9.56 20.00
C PHE A 335 -10.01 -8.94 21.40
N GLU A 336 -9.23 -9.52 22.31
CA GLU A 336 -9.09 -9.04 23.68
C GLU A 336 -7.82 -8.18 23.83
N GLY A 337 -7.69 -7.56 25.00
CA GLY A 337 -6.45 -6.90 25.40
C GLY A 337 -5.31 -7.90 25.53
N ILE A 338 -4.13 -7.56 25.02
CA ILE A 338 -2.91 -8.36 25.19
C ILE A 338 -1.91 -7.60 26.06
N ASN A 339 -1.04 -8.34 26.75
CA ASN A 339 0.00 -7.75 27.61
C ASN A 339 1.37 -8.01 26.97
N VAL A 340 1.84 -7.04 26.19
CA VAL A 340 3.08 -7.11 25.43
C VAL A 340 3.83 -5.77 25.53
N GLY A 341 5.15 -5.78 25.39
CA GLY A 341 5.97 -4.57 25.42
C GLY A 341 7.44 -4.97 25.30
N ILE A 342 8.21 -4.23 24.51
CA ILE A 342 9.60 -4.60 24.21
C ILE A 342 10.56 -3.97 25.20
N GLU A 343 10.49 -2.65 25.36
CA GLU A 343 11.35 -1.90 26.30
C GLU A 343 10.52 -1.18 27.36
N HIS A 344 9.44 -0.52 26.94
CA HIS A 344 8.43 0.01 27.83
C HIS A 344 7.22 -0.92 27.83
N THR A 345 6.66 -1.16 29.02
CA THR A 345 5.41 -1.93 29.11
C THR A 345 4.31 -1.07 28.52
N THR A 346 3.69 -1.53 27.44
CA THR A 346 2.36 -1.02 27.08
C THR A 346 1.40 -1.47 28.18
N SER A 347 0.58 -0.56 28.70
CA SER A 347 -0.32 -0.85 29.82
C SER A 347 -1.22 -2.04 29.46
N PRO A 348 -1.60 -2.91 30.42
CA PRO A 348 -2.54 -3.99 30.13
C PRO A 348 -3.80 -3.39 29.50
N GLY A 349 -4.14 -3.84 28.29
CA GLY A 349 -5.36 -3.40 27.63
C GLY A 349 -6.57 -3.74 28.50
N GLU A 350 -7.22 -2.73 29.06
CA GLU A 350 -8.49 -2.94 29.75
C GLU A 350 -9.54 -3.33 28.72
N SER A 351 -10.18 -4.50 28.92
CA SER A 351 -11.41 -4.88 28.25
C SER A 351 -12.55 -4.00 28.77
N THR A 352 -12.58 -2.75 28.35
CA THR A 352 -13.72 -1.87 28.58
C THR A 352 -14.30 -1.50 27.23
N GLY A 353 -15.30 -2.28 26.82
CA GLY A 353 -16.17 -1.93 25.71
C GLY A 353 -15.78 -2.59 24.40
N THR A 354 -16.73 -3.31 23.84
CA THR A 354 -16.80 -3.63 22.42
C THR A 354 -16.89 -2.31 21.65
N ASP A 355 -15.76 -1.65 21.40
CA ASP A 355 -15.69 -0.66 20.33
C ASP A 355 -15.62 -1.43 19.01
N THR A 356 -16.74 -2.10 18.70
CA THR A 356 -17.05 -2.41 17.32
C THR A 356 -17.26 -1.07 16.66
N GLN A 357 -16.23 -0.53 16.00
CA GLN A 357 -16.46 0.42 14.92
C GLN A 357 -17.13 -0.36 13.78
N THR A 358 -18.41 -0.68 13.98
CA THR A 358 -19.30 -0.98 12.86
C THR A 358 -19.54 0.36 12.21
N GLY A 359 -18.79 0.65 11.15
CA GLY A 359 -19.14 1.72 10.23
C GLY A 359 -20.58 1.49 9.79
N THR A 360 -21.51 2.24 10.38
CA THR A 360 -22.90 2.23 9.94
C THR A 360 -22.87 2.92 8.58
N GLN A 361 -22.96 2.14 7.50
CA GLN A 361 -23.30 2.66 6.18
C GLN A 361 -24.67 3.32 6.29
N THR A 362 -24.66 4.62 6.53
CA THR A 362 -25.85 5.44 6.42
C THR A 362 -26.00 5.73 4.94
N GLU A 363 -26.91 5.02 4.27
CA GLU A 363 -27.39 5.41 2.94
C GLU A 363 -28.02 6.80 3.06
N THR A 364 -27.21 7.82 2.81
CA THR A 364 -27.68 9.19 2.70
C THR A 364 -28.21 9.32 1.28
N SER A 365 -29.50 9.70 1.14
CA SER A 365 -30.12 9.92 -0.16
C SER A 365 -29.26 10.87 -0.99
N THR A 366 -28.75 10.38 -2.12
CA THR A 366 -27.77 11.03 -2.97
C THR A 366 -28.31 12.33 -3.57
N PRO A 367 -27.73 13.50 -3.26
CA PRO A 367 -27.88 14.67 -4.12
C PRO A 367 -27.27 14.34 -5.48
N LYS A 368 -27.86 14.83 -6.57
CA LYS A 368 -27.23 14.73 -7.89
C LYS A 368 -26.02 15.68 -7.92
N LEU A 369 -24.85 15.16 -7.59
CA LEU A 369 -23.59 15.91 -7.56
C LEU A 369 -23.14 16.27 -8.99
N SER A 370 -22.41 17.38 -9.11
CA SER A 370 -21.80 17.79 -10.38
C SER A 370 -20.77 16.74 -10.84
N ASP A 371 -20.59 16.58 -12.15
CA ASP A 371 -19.55 15.72 -12.74
C ASP A 371 -18.22 16.48 -12.95
N ASN A 372 -18.10 17.73 -12.47
CA ASN A 372 -16.92 18.58 -12.72
C ASN A 372 -15.64 17.98 -12.12
N TRP A 373 -15.72 17.20 -11.04
CA TRP A 373 -14.57 16.48 -10.48
C TRP A 373 -13.94 15.51 -11.48
N LYS A 374 -14.70 14.98 -12.45
CA LYS A 374 -14.16 14.14 -13.55
C LYS A 374 -13.31 14.92 -14.54
N LEU A 375 -13.42 16.25 -14.52
CA LEU A 375 -12.62 17.18 -15.32
C LEU A 375 -11.31 17.59 -14.62
N GLY A 376 -10.99 17.02 -13.44
CA GLY A 376 -9.72 17.30 -12.75
C GLY A 376 -8.46 17.08 -13.60
N TRP A 377 -8.59 16.33 -14.71
CA TRP A 377 -7.54 16.03 -15.67
C TRP A 377 -7.55 16.91 -16.92
N ASP A 378 -8.54 17.79 -17.10
CA ASP A 378 -8.61 18.73 -18.23
C ASP A 378 -9.23 20.07 -17.81
N ALA A 379 -8.44 20.90 -17.14
CA ALA A 379 -8.85 22.22 -16.69
C ALA A 379 -9.04 23.25 -17.84
N SER A 380 -8.76 22.85 -19.09
CA SER A 380 -9.08 23.65 -20.27
C SER A 380 -10.57 23.57 -20.65
N LYS A 381 -11.28 22.57 -20.12
CA LYS A 381 -12.73 22.43 -20.30
C LYS A 381 -13.52 23.31 -19.34
N SER A 382 -14.72 23.67 -19.79
CA SER A 382 -15.65 24.43 -18.97
C SER A 382 -16.14 23.60 -17.78
N ILE A 383 -16.32 24.27 -16.65
CA ILE A 383 -16.99 23.72 -15.47
C ILE A 383 -18.33 24.41 -15.27
N SER A 384 -19.35 23.64 -14.90
CA SER A 384 -20.70 24.15 -14.65
C SER A 384 -20.87 24.51 -13.18
N ILE A 385 -21.12 25.78 -12.86
CA ILE A 385 -21.41 26.24 -11.50
C ILE A 385 -22.77 26.92 -11.52
N ASN A 386 -23.73 26.37 -10.76
CA ASN A 386 -25.11 26.88 -10.70
C ASN A 386 -25.76 27.05 -12.10
N GLY A 387 -25.43 26.17 -13.05
CA GLY A 387 -25.97 26.17 -14.41
C GLY A 387 -25.36 27.21 -15.36
N LYS A 388 -24.20 27.79 -15.00
CA LYS A 388 -23.39 28.65 -15.87
C LYS A 388 -22.03 28.01 -16.10
N GLU A 389 -21.51 28.15 -17.31
CA GLU A 389 -20.22 27.59 -17.71
C GLU A 389 -19.09 28.60 -17.49
N TYR A 390 -17.99 28.11 -16.92
CA TYR A 390 -16.81 28.90 -16.63
C TYR A 390 -15.54 28.17 -17.04
N LEU A 391 -14.52 28.90 -17.51
CA LEU A 391 -13.13 28.44 -17.55
C LEU A 391 -12.41 28.87 -16.28
N VAL A 392 -11.65 27.97 -15.68
CA VAL A 392 -10.71 28.31 -14.60
C VAL A 392 -9.46 28.89 -15.23
N LYS A 393 -9.09 30.13 -14.91
CA LYS A 393 -7.94 30.81 -15.53
C LYS A 393 -6.73 30.93 -14.61
N GLU A 394 -6.98 31.07 -13.32
CA GLU A 394 -5.96 31.27 -12.30
C GLU A 394 -6.47 30.77 -10.96
N VAL A 395 -5.56 30.24 -10.15
CA VAL A 395 -5.80 29.79 -8.78
C VAL A 395 -4.66 30.25 -7.89
N THR A 396 -4.98 30.49 -6.62
CA THR A 396 -3.98 30.81 -5.60
C THR A 396 -4.12 29.86 -4.43
N PHE A 397 -3.00 29.28 -4.01
CA PHE A 397 -2.91 28.43 -2.83
C PHE A 397 -2.05 29.09 -1.76
N ASN A 398 -2.51 29.00 -0.51
CA ASN A 398 -1.64 29.09 0.65
C ASN A 398 -1.11 27.70 0.96
N VAL A 399 0.19 27.60 1.18
CA VAL A 399 0.86 26.34 1.46
C VAL A 399 1.73 26.46 2.69
N ASP A 400 1.57 25.49 3.59
CA ASP A 400 2.47 25.22 4.70
C ASP A 400 3.10 23.84 4.51
N TYR A 401 4.40 23.71 4.77
CA TYR A 401 5.05 22.40 4.81
C TYR A 401 6.11 22.34 5.91
N LYS A 402 6.34 21.13 6.42
CA LYS A 402 7.32 20.88 7.48
C LYS A 402 8.00 19.54 7.26
N LEU A 403 9.33 19.49 7.35
CA LEU A 403 10.15 18.27 7.24
C LEU A 403 10.71 17.90 8.60
N SER A 404 10.98 16.62 8.85
CA SER A 404 11.67 16.16 10.06
C SER A 404 13.01 16.88 10.27
N GLY A 405 13.21 17.44 11.46
CA GLY A 405 14.37 18.28 11.80
C GLY A 405 14.41 19.66 11.13
N GLY A 406 13.39 20.02 10.35
CA GLY A 406 13.26 21.30 9.66
C GLY A 406 12.26 22.25 10.33
N GLU A 407 12.32 23.52 9.92
CA GLU A 407 11.31 24.51 10.28
C GLU A 407 10.08 24.39 9.37
N GLU A 408 8.92 24.77 9.90
CA GLU A 408 7.74 24.98 9.10
C GLU A 408 7.95 26.16 8.15
N LYS A 409 7.56 25.99 6.90
CA LYS A 409 7.70 26.98 5.84
C LYS A 409 6.32 27.29 5.25
N HIS A 410 6.06 28.58 5.10
CA HIS A 410 4.86 29.11 4.49
C HIS A 410 5.18 29.76 3.14
N PHE A 411 4.36 29.50 2.14
CA PHE A 411 4.41 30.22 0.88
C PHE A 411 3.04 30.33 0.21
N VAL A 412 2.94 31.30 -0.69
CA VAL A 412 1.78 31.49 -1.56
C VAL A 412 2.19 31.13 -2.97
N ILE A 413 1.39 30.30 -3.65
CA ILE A 413 1.60 29.98 -5.06
C ILE A 413 0.36 30.36 -5.87
N THR A 414 0.55 31.28 -6.82
CA THR A 414 -0.48 31.64 -7.80
C THR A 414 -0.12 31.02 -9.13
N LYS A 415 -1.04 30.27 -9.74
CA LYS A 415 -0.81 29.57 -11.00
C LYS A 415 -1.94 29.90 -11.97
N GLY A 416 -1.60 29.97 -13.25
CA GLY A 416 -2.59 30.26 -14.27
C GLY A 416 -2.07 30.01 -15.67
N TYR A 417 -2.93 30.28 -16.64
CA TYR A 417 -2.55 30.23 -18.05
C TYR A 417 -3.25 31.31 -18.87
N ARG A 418 -2.61 31.69 -19.97
CA ARG A 418 -3.19 32.59 -20.97
C ARG A 418 -2.62 32.35 -22.35
N GLU A 419 -3.36 32.77 -23.37
CA GLU A 419 -2.86 32.80 -24.75
C GLU A 419 -1.82 33.91 -24.89
N GLU A 420 -0.74 33.63 -25.63
CA GLU A 420 0.34 34.59 -25.89
C GLU A 420 0.93 34.35 -27.29
N GLU A 421 1.68 35.32 -27.82
CA GLU A 421 2.40 35.18 -29.10
C GLU A 421 3.90 35.19 -28.83
N LEU A 422 4.59 34.10 -29.19
CA LEU A 422 6.03 33.95 -29.02
C LEU A 422 6.68 33.72 -30.39
N ASN A 423 7.57 34.62 -30.80
CA ASN A 423 8.26 34.56 -32.10
C ASN A 423 7.32 34.41 -33.32
N GLY A 424 6.13 35.02 -33.27
CA GLY A 424 5.14 34.94 -34.34
C GLY A 424 4.29 33.65 -34.32
N ARG A 425 4.42 32.81 -33.29
CA ARG A 425 3.62 31.60 -33.08
C ARG A 425 2.62 31.84 -31.94
N SER A 426 1.38 31.39 -32.13
CA SER A 426 0.40 31.34 -31.04
C SER A 426 0.77 30.22 -30.09
N VAL A 427 1.01 30.57 -28.83
CA VAL A 427 1.38 29.66 -27.75
C VAL A 427 0.48 29.91 -26.54
N TYR A 428 0.50 28.99 -25.59
CA TYR A 428 -0.01 29.25 -24.25
C TYR A 428 1.15 29.51 -23.30
N LEU A 429 1.03 30.56 -22.51
CA LEU A 429 1.87 30.77 -21.34
C LEU A 429 1.20 30.12 -20.14
N LEU A 430 1.85 29.10 -19.61
CA LEU A 430 1.60 28.53 -18.29
C LEU A 430 2.52 29.24 -17.29
N TYR A 431 1.99 29.72 -16.17
CA TYR A 431 2.80 30.43 -15.18
C TYR A 431 2.52 30.00 -13.75
N ALA A 432 3.55 30.16 -12.90
CA ALA A 432 3.44 30.10 -11.46
C ALA A 432 4.25 31.22 -10.82
N LYS A 433 3.66 31.91 -9.84
CA LYS A 433 4.34 32.87 -8.98
C LYS A 433 4.38 32.31 -7.56
N VAL A 434 5.58 32.06 -7.05
CA VAL A 434 5.82 31.55 -5.70
C VAL A 434 6.37 32.67 -4.83
N GLU A 435 5.64 33.03 -3.78
CA GLU A 435 6.05 34.01 -2.77
C GLU A 435 6.40 33.27 -1.47
N ILE A 436 7.68 33.26 -1.12
CA ILE A 436 8.20 32.51 0.04
C ILE A 436 9.25 33.36 0.77
N SER A 437 9.13 33.46 2.10
CA SER A 437 10.07 34.21 2.94
C SER A 437 10.34 35.67 2.50
N GLY A 438 9.36 36.31 1.85
CA GLY A 438 9.50 37.68 1.31
C GLY A 438 10.18 37.77 -0.06
N GLU A 439 10.57 36.65 -0.65
CA GLU A 439 11.09 36.54 -2.00
C GLU A 439 10.00 36.08 -2.97
N SER A 440 10.11 36.48 -4.24
CA SER A 440 9.17 36.10 -5.30
C SER A 440 9.92 35.45 -6.44
N TYR A 441 9.45 34.27 -6.84
CA TYR A 441 9.94 33.53 -7.99
C TYR A 441 8.81 33.38 -9.00
N GLU A 442 9.09 33.69 -10.26
CA GLU A 442 8.15 33.56 -11.36
C GLU A 442 8.66 32.51 -12.34
N TYR A 443 7.82 31.52 -12.60
CA TYR A 443 8.04 30.43 -13.55
C TYR A 443 7.09 30.64 -14.72
N ARG A 444 7.62 30.63 -15.94
CA ARG A 444 6.88 30.81 -17.19
C ARG A 444 7.27 29.71 -18.16
N VAL A 445 6.28 28.98 -18.64
CA VAL A 445 6.46 27.86 -19.57
C VAL A 445 5.55 28.08 -20.75
N TYR A 446 6.13 28.21 -21.93
CA TYR A 446 5.43 28.45 -23.18
C TYR A 446 5.25 27.12 -23.90
N VAL A 447 4.00 26.75 -24.20
CA VAL A 447 3.64 25.47 -24.80
C VAL A 447 2.81 25.67 -26.06
N GLU A 448 2.87 24.73 -27.00
CA GLU A 448 1.97 24.75 -28.15
C GLU A 448 0.52 24.41 -27.74
N PRO A 449 -0.50 24.90 -28.46
CA PRO A 449 -1.91 24.64 -28.13
C PRO A 449 -2.29 23.16 -27.98
N GLY A 450 -1.59 22.25 -28.66
CA GLY A 450 -1.86 20.80 -28.56
C GLY A 450 -1.46 20.15 -27.23
N TYR A 451 -0.70 20.86 -26.38
CA TYR A 451 -0.24 20.37 -25.08
C TYR A 451 -1.05 20.89 -23.90
N LEU A 452 -2.14 21.61 -24.17
CA LEU A 452 -2.98 22.20 -23.13
C LEU A 452 -3.73 21.11 -22.32
N ASP A 453 -4.22 20.05 -22.96
CA ASP A 453 -5.22 19.16 -22.36
C ASP A 453 -4.74 18.42 -21.08
N GLU A 454 -3.59 17.74 -21.12
CA GLU A 454 -3.10 16.92 -19.98
C GLU A 454 -2.35 17.76 -18.92
N TYR A 455 -1.63 18.81 -19.33
CA TYR A 455 -0.71 19.56 -18.46
C TYR A 455 -1.28 20.87 -17.89
N THR A 456 -2.32 21.44 -18.51
CA THR A 456 -3.00 22.64 -17.96
C THR A 456 -3.69 22.33 -16.66
N SER A 457 -4.17 21.11 -16.54
CA SER A 457 -4.70 20.53 -15.32
C SER A 457 -3.62 20.62 -14.26
N GLY A 458 -2.49 19.91 -14.41
CA GLY A 458 -1.31 19.98 -13.53
C GLY A 458 -0.86 21.40 -13.16
N THR A 459 -0.93 22.32 -14.12
CA THR A 459 -0.63 23.74 -13.92
C THR A 459 -1.60 24.43 -12.97
N LEU A 460 -2.89 24.15 -13.01
CA LEU A 460 -3.84 24.80 -12.12
C LEU A 460 -3.90 24.12 -10.75
N TRP A 461 -4.25 22.84 -10.67
CA TRP A 461 -4.60 22.23 -9.38
C TRP A 461 -3.44 21.78 -8.48
N ILE A 462 -2.24 21.53 -9.01
CA ILE A 462 -1.14 21.00 -8.18
C ILE A 462 -0.44 22.18 -7.49
N PRO A 463 -0.35 22.23 -6.15
CA PRO A 463 0.33 23.32 -5.43
C PRO A 463 1.86 23.18 -5.48
N SER A 464 2.42 22.83 -6.65
CA SER A 464 3.83 22.62 -6.94
C SER A 464 4.18 23.27 -8.29
N VAL A 465 5.45 23.62 -8.47
CA VAL A 465 5.99 24.07 -9.76
C VAL A 465 6.70 22.95 -10.53
N TYR A 466 6.83 21.75 -9.94
CA TYR A 466 7.57 20.65 -10.53
C TYR A 466 7.02 20.22 -11.89
N ASP A 467 5.72 19.90 -11.94
CA ASP A 467 5.06 19.42 -13.16
C ASP A 467 4.91 20.52 -14.21
N LEU A 468 4.91 21.79 -13.79
CA LEU A 468 4.93 22.92 -14.72
C LEU A 468 6.24 22.94 -15.54
N ILE A 469 7.38 22.65 -14.91
CA ILE A 469 8.70 22.76 -15.52
C ILE A 469 9.15 21.44 -16.17
N ASN A 470 8.73 20.29 -15.62
CA ASN A 470 9.17 18.97 -16.06
C ASN A 470 8.10 18.16 -16.80
N GLY A 471 6.88 18.67 -16.89
CA GLY A 471 5.74 17.97 -17.48
C GLY A 471 5.64 18.13 -19.00
N PRO A 472 5.27 19.32 -19.51
CA PRO A 472 4.96 19.52 -20.91
C PRO A 472 6.21 19.67 -21.79
N ASP A 473 6.07 19.27 -23.05
CA ASP A 473 6.99 19.74 -24.10
C ASP A 473 6.84 21.27 -24.21
N PHE A 474 7.94 22.00 -24.12
CA PHE A 474 7.96 23.45 -24.11
C PHE A 474 8.61 24.03 -25.35
N VAL A 475 8.11 25.18 -25.79
CA VAL A 475 8.78 26.08 -26.74
C VAL A 475 9.86 26.87 -26.01
N LYS A 476 9.56 27.30 -24.77
CA LYS A 476 10.48 28.06 -23.92
C LYS A 476 10.11 27.89 -22.45
N VAL A 477 11.12 27.88 -21.58
CA VAL A 477 10.98 28.04 -20.13
C VAL A 477 11.75 29.28 -19.70
N GLU A 478 11.15 30.12 -18.86
CA GLU A 478 11.80 31.24 -18.19
C GLU A 478 11.52 31.18 -16.69
N ILE A 479 12.57 31.34 -15.88
CA ILE A 479 12.47 31.43 -14.43
C ILE A 479 13.16 32.72 -13.99
N THR A 480 12.47 33.52 -13.20
CA THR A 480 13.01 34.79 -12.67
C THR A 480 12.85 34.80 -11.17
N GLY A 481 13.94 35.08 -10.45
CA GLY A 481 13.95 35.25 -9.00
C GLY A 481 14.46 36.63 -8.59
N PRO A 482 14.63 36.90 -7.28
CA PRO A 482 15.04 38.22 -6.79
C PRO A 482 16.37 38.74 -7.36
N SER A 483 17.31 37.83 -7.64
CA SER A 483 18.64 38.14 -8.16
C SER A 483 19.16 37.14 -9.18
N CYS A 484 18.25 36.36 -9.79
CA CYS A 484 18.60 35.34 -10.77
C CYS A 484 17.61 35.35 -11.94
N HIS A 485 18.07 34.83 -13.07
CA HIS A 485 17.25 34.55 -14.24
C HIS A 485 17.77 33.28 -14.90
N TYR A 486 16.87 32.47 -15.44
CA TYR A 486 17.14 31.29 -16.25
C TYR A 486 16.19 31.25 -17.43
N SER A 487 16.68 30.87 -18.59
CA SER A 487 15.86 30.58 -19.75
C SER A 487 16.43 29.40 -20.54
N ILE A 488 15.56 28.58 -21.09
CA ILE A 488 15.88 27.52 -22.07
C ILE A 488 14.82 27.49 -23.16
N ASP A 489 15.22 27.33 -24.42
CA ASP A 489 14.32 27.16 -25.56
C ASP A 489 14.26 25.70 -26.06
N GLU A 490 13.36 25.42 -27.00
CA GLU A 490 13.15 24.09 -27.60
C GLU A 490 14.41 23.55 -28.33
N GLU A 491 15.32 24.41 -28.75
CA GLU A 491 16.61 24.03 -29.33
C GLU A 491 17.70 23.75 -28.29
N GLY A 492 17.42 23.94 -27.00
CA GLY A 492 18.34 23.72 -25.89
C GLY A 492 19.34 24.85 -25.68
N ASN A 493 19.09 26.05 -26.22
CA ASN A 493 19.89 27.23 -25.92
C ASN A 493 19.56 27.71 -24.50
N ILE A 494 20.59 27.81 -23.66
CA ILE A 494 20.45 28.18 -22.25
C ILE A 494 20.99 29.60 -22.04
N GLU A 495 20.24 30.41 -21.30
CA GLU A 495 20.65 31.72 -20.79
C GLU A 495 20.47 31.79 -19.27
N GLY A 496 21.42 32.43 -18.57
CA GLY A 496 21.32 32.68 -17.13
C GLY A 496 21.80 31.53 -16.24
N ASP A 497 21.29 31.48 -15.02
CA ASP A 497 21.69 30.58 -13.94
C ASP A 497 20.71 29.41 -13.82
N MET A 498 21.15 28.20 -14.18
CA MET A 498 20.34 26.97 -14.08
C MET A 498 19.81 26.66 -12.69
N SER A 499 20.37 27.26 -11.63
CA SER A 499 19.85 27.11 -10.27
C SER A 499 18.72 28.10 -9.92
N CYS A 500 18.38 29.02 -10.82
CA CYS A 500 17.28 29.95 -10.59
C CYS A 500 15.94 29.21 -10.49
N GLY A 501 15.22 29.42 -9.38
CA GLY A 501 14.02 28.65 -9.02
C GLY A 501 14.29 27.49 -8.06
N MET A 502 15.56 27.13 -7.80
CA MET A 502 15.90 26.21 -6.72
C MET A 502 15.86 26.93 -5.36
N ILE A 503 14.65 27.22 -4.86
CA ILE A 503 14.43 27.99 -3.62
C ILE A 503 15.19 27.38 -2.42
N SER A 504 15.08 26.06 -2.23
CA SER A 504 15.85 25.29 -1.24
C SER A 504 15.74 23.80 -1.55
N GLU A 505 16.63 22.97 -0.98
CA GLU A 505 16.51 21.50 -1.08
C GLU A 505 15.18 20.99 -0.50
N ASP A 506 14.74 21.58 0.61
CA ASP A 506 13.49 21.23 1.28
C ASP A 506 12.26 21.58 0.44
N PHE A 507 12.29 22.74 -0.24
CA PHE A 507 11.26 23.09 -1.23
C PHE A 507 11.23 22.11 -2.41
N GLN A 508 12.39 21.59 -2.84
CA GLN A 508 12.41 20.56 -3.90
C GLN A 508 11.80 19.23 -3.43
N LYS A 509 12.05 18.80 -2.19
CA LYS A 509 11.40 17.63 -1.60
C LYS A 509 9.88 17.80 -1.53
N TYR A 510 9.42 18.98 -1.09
CA TYR A 510 8.01 19.35 -1.14
C TYR A 510 7.47 19.27 -2.57
N ASN A 511 8.13 19.89 -3.55
CA ASN A 511 7.65 19.95 -4.93
C ASN A 511 7.44 18.56 -5.55
N MET A 512 8.35 17.63 -5.26
CA MET A 512 8.29 16.25 -5.76
C MET A 512 7.19 15.40 -5.11
N VAL A 513 6.69 15.80 -3.94
CA VAL A 513 5.62 15.07 -3.24
C VAL A 513 4.27 15.17 -3.95
N TRP A 514 4.14 16.14 -4.85
CA TRP A 514 2.90 16.38 -5.55
C TRP A 514 2.84 15.71 -6.92
N SER A 515 3.96 15.30 -7.50
CA SER A 515 4.01 14.81 -8.88
C SER A 515 3.69 13.33 -9.05
N TYR A 516 3.28 12.93 -10.25
CA TYR A 516 3.20 11.52 -10.67
C TYR A 516 4.60 10.97 -10.96
N PRO A 517 4.98 9.73 -10.57
CA PRO A 517 4.32 8.73 -9.71
C PRO A 517 4.73 8.83 -8.22
N THR A 518 5.47 9.88 -7.88
CA THR A 518 6.16 10.05 -6.59
C THR A 518 5.31 10.71 -5.51
N GLY A 519 4.02 10.93 -5.77
CA GLY A 519 3.25 11.86 -4.99
C GLY A 519 1.75 11.61 -4.95
N PHE A 520 1.04 12.58 -4.39
CA PHE A 520 -0.42 12.53 -4.22
C PHE A 520 -1.17 12.38 -5.55
N TYR A 521 -0.62 12.89 -6.64
CA TYR A 521 -1.17 12.78 -7.99
C TYR A 521 -1.39 11.34 -8.47
N GLY A 522 -0.50 10.41 -8.10
CA GLY A 522 -0.62 9.00 -8.49
C GLY A 522 -1.42 8.11 -7.54
N GLY A 523 -1.55 8.51 -6.28
CA GLY A 523 -2.24 7.72 -5.24
C GLY A 523 -3.65 8.24 -4.96
N ILE A 524 -3.75 9.37 -4.28
CA ILE A 524 -5.06 9.94 -3.89
C ILE A 524 -5.83 10.40 -5.13
N TYR A 525 -5.20 11.10 -6.07
CA TYR A 525 -5.95 11.64 -7.19
C TYR A 525 -6.25 10.61 -8.27
N GLY A 526 -5.35 9.63 -8.47
CA GLY A 526 -5.55 8.51 -9.38
C GLY A 526 -6.66 7.55 -8.95
N ASP A 527 -6.74 7.21 -7.65
CA ASP A 527 -7.65 6.17 -7.13
C ASP A 527 -8.79 6.70 -6.24
N VAL A 528 -8.63 7.84 -5.54
CA VAL A 528 -9.67 8.40 -4.66
C VAL A 528 -10.58 9.33 -5.47
N LEU A 529 -10.08 10.25 -6.29
CA LEU A 529 -10.99 11.11 -7.07
C LEU A 529 -11.65 10.44 -8.28
N THR A 530 -11.11 9.35 -8.83
CA THR A 530 -11.81 8.62 -9.92
C THR A 530 -12.88 7.66 -9.41
N TYR A 531 -12.82 7.26 -8.13
CA TYR A 531 -13.67 6.22 -7.54
C TYR A 531 -14.51 6.66 -6.34
N VAL A 532 -14.28 7.86 -5.78
CA VAL A 532 -15.13 8.39 -4.72
C VAL A 532 -16.44 8.83 -5.35
N THR A 533 -17.41 7.92 -5.27
CA THR A 533 -18.76 8.37 -4.96
C THR A 533 -18.65 9.10 -3.62
N LEU A 534 -18.79 10.43 -3.58
CA LEU A 534 -18.79 11.28 -2.35
C LEU A 534 -19.93 10.93 -1.38
N THR A 535 -20.46 9.72 -1.49
CA THR A 535 -21.68 9.20 -0.91
C THR A 535 -21.41 7.91 -0.14
N GLU A 536 -20.21 7.31 -0.22
CA GLU A 536 -19.89 6.03 0.43
C GLU A 536 -18.45 6.00 0.98
N ASN A 537 -18.26 5.26 2.07
CA ASN A 537 -16.94 4.97 2.64
C ASN A 537 -16.31 3.73 1.96
N GLY A 538 -14.99 3.66 1.92
CA GLY A 538 -14.26 2.53 1.34
C GLY A 538 -13.06 2.09 2.16
N ASN A 539 -12.33 1.10 1.66
CA ASN A 539 -11.09 0.67 2.30
C ASN A 539 -10.03 1.77 2.20
N GLY A 540 -9.65 2.34 3.35
CA GLY A 540 -8.63 3.38 3.42
C GLY A 540 -9.14 4.81 3.27
N TYR A 541 -10.47 5.04 3.19
CA TYR A 541 -11.03 6.39 3.23
C TYR A 541 -12.44 6.47 3.83
N THR A 542 -12.75 7.63 4.41
CA THR A 542 -14.08 8.00 4.90
C THR A 542 -14.50 9.35 4.36
N VAL A 543 -15.78 9.53 4.07
CA VAL A 543 -16.37 10.78 3.56
C VAL A 543 -17.38 11.30 4.55
N GLU A 544 -17.29 12.59 4.90
CA GLU A 544 -18.29 13.30 5.69
C GLU A 544 -18.58 14.69 5.11
N ALA A 545 -19.72 15.28 5.49
CA ALA A 545 -20.04 16.64 5.09
C ALA A 545 -19.04 17.62 5.72
N GLY A 546 -18.50 18.52 4.91
CA GLY A 546 -17.61 19.60 5.36
C GLY A 546 -18.36 20.92 5.55
N ASP A 547 -17.64 21.92 6.05
CA ASP A 547 -18.14 23.29 6.14
C ASP A 547 -18.13 23.97 4.76
N SER A 548 -19.14 24.80 4.46
CA SER A 548 -19.14 25.57 3.23
C SER A 548 -17.98 26.57 3.19
N VAL A 549 -17.36 26.74 2.02
CA VAL A 549 -16.20 27.61 1.81
C VAL A 549 -16.51 28.72 0.83
N ALA A 550 -15.90 29.90 1.02
CA ALA A 550 -16.04 31.04 0.12
C ALA A 550 -14.74 31.28 -0.66
N ILE A 551 -14.79 31.13 -1.99
CA ILE A 551 -13.62 31.21 -2.88
C ILE A 551 -14.02 31.97 -4.13
N GLY A 552 -13.19 32.94 -4.58
CA GLY A 552 -13.47 33.72 -5.79
C GLY A 552 -14.81 34.48 -5.76
N GLY A 553 -15.33 34.81 -4.57
CA GLY A 553 -16.64 35.45 -4.39
C GLY A 553 -17.85 34.52 -4.53
N MET A 554 -17.65 33.21 -4.63
CA MET A 554 -18.70 32.18 -4.63
C MET A 554 -18.63 31.34 -3.34
N THR A 555 -19.74 30.70 -2.98
CA THR A 555 -19.81 29.77 -1.84
C THR A 555 -20.06 28.36 -2.36
N PHE A 556 -19.30 27.40 -1.84
CA PHE A 556 -19.35 26.00 -2.22
C PHE A 556 -19.62 25.13 -0.99
N ASP A 557 -20.50 24.16 -1.11
CA ASP A 557 -20.66 23.11 -0.12
C ASP A 557 -19.54 22.10 -0.29
N THR A 558 -18.96 21.62 0.81
CA THR A 558 -17.79 20.75 0.76
C THR A 558 -18.03 19.38 1.37
N TYR A 559 -17.18 18.45 0.99
CA TYR A 559 -17.05 17.13 1.57
C TYR A 559 -15.62 16.95 2.04
N LYS A 560 -15.48 16.34 3.21
CA LYS A 560 -14.21 16.07 3.84
C LYS A 560 -13.91 14.58 3.69
N VAL A 561 -12.79 14.28 3.04
CA VAL A 561 -12.34 12.92 2.76
C VAL A 561 -11.10 12.64 3.60
N THR A 562 -11.23 11.84 4.65
CA THR A 562 -10.08 11.34 5.41
C THR A 562 -9.56 10.08 4.75
N TRP A 563 -8.27 9.99 4.50
CA TRP A 563 -7.68 8.86 3.78
C TRP A 563 -6.34 8.40 4.39
N ASN A 564 -5.99 7.14 4.14
CA ASN A 564 -4.69 6.57 4.44
C ASN A 564 -4.28 5.57 3.35
N GLY A 565 -2.98 5.42 3.13
CA GLY A 565 -2.48 4.49 2.12
C GLY A 565 -0.96 4.54 1.96
N LEU A 566 -0.48 3.91 0.89
CA LEU A 566 0.91 3.95 0.49
C LEU A 566 1.10 4.91 -0.68
N VAL A 567 2.18 5.69 -0.66
CA VAL A 567 2.59 6.62 -1.72
C VAL A 567 4.06 6.40 -2.10
N GLN A 568 4.59 7.15 -3.09
CA GLN A 568 5.98 7.04 -3.56
C GLN A 568 6.35 5.63 -4.02
N GLY A 569 5.54 5.00 -4.88
CA GLY A 569 5.82 3.64 -5.36
C GLY A 569 5.72 2.55 -4.29
N GLY A 570 5.04 2.82 -3.16
CA GLY A 570 4.76 1.84 -2.11
C GLY A 570 5.66 1.93 -0.88
N PHE A 571 6.53 2.93 -0.79
CA PHE A 571 7.54 3.02 0.27
C PHE A 571 7.19 3.94 1.43
N ALA A 572 6.34 4.95 1.19
CA ALA A 572 5.92 5.91 2.21
C ALA A 572 4.46 5.69 2.61
N GLN A 573 4.18 5.78 3.90
CA GLN A 573 2.82 5.83 4.44
C GLN A 573 2.30 7.24 4.30
N GLY A 574 1.15 7.38 3.67
CA GLY A 574 0.42 8.63 3.55
C GLY A 574 -0.84 8.61 4.41
N ASN A 575 -1.03 9.68 5.15
CA ASN A 575 -2.23 9.94 5.94
C ASN A 575 -2.66 11.37 5.72
N GLY A 576 -3.96 11.60 5.52
CA GLY A 576 -4.41 12.98 5.41
C GLY A 576 -5.91 13.13 5.29
N GLU A 577 -6.27 14.37 5.02
CA GLU A 577 -7.61 14.86 4.84
C GLU A 577 -7.63 15.74 3.59
N THR A 578 -8.63 15.53 2.74
CA THR A 578 -8.85 16.31 1.53
C THR A 578 -10.26 16.87 1.55
N VAL A 579 -10.39 18.19 1.47
CA VAL A 579 -11.67 18.88 1.33
C VAL A 579 -11.95 19.13 -0.15
N VAL A 580 -13.10 18.67 -0.62
CA VAL A 580 -13.53 18.82 -2.01
C VAL A 580 -14.84 19.58 -2.10
N ALA A 581 -14.97 20.42 -3.13
CA ALA A 581 -16.24 21.00 -3.54
C ALA A 581 -16.68 20.31 -4.84
N PRO A 582 -17.88 19.70 -4.91
CA PRO A 582 -18.32 18.95 -6.10
C PRO A 582 -18.35 19.78 -7.38
N GLU A 583 -18.55 21.09 -7.27
CA GLU A 583 -18.59 22.03 -8.39
C GLU A 583 -17.19 22.40 -8.91
N LEU A 584 -16.13 22.11 -8.16
CA LEU A 584 -14.76 22.40 -8.54
C LEU A 584 -14.05 21.13 -9.05
N PRO A 585 -13.17 21.25 -10.06
CA PRO A 585 -12.43 20.11 -10.60
C PRO A 585 -11.21 19.72 -9.75
N PHE A 586 -10.93 20.45 -8.68
CA PHE A 586 -9.80 20.25 -7.78
C PHE A 586 -10.22 20.43 -6.31
N PRO A 587 -9.47 19.85 -5.36
CA PRO A 587 -9.76 20.07 -3.96
C PRO A 587 -9.54 21.51 -3.51
N VAL A 588 -10.30 21.86 -2.49
CA VAL A 588 -10.22 23.13 -1.79
C VAL A 588 -9.08 23.11 -0.79
N GLU A 589 -8.85 21.98 -0.12
CA GLU A 589 -7.85 21.85 0.92
C GLU A 589 -7.28 20.44 0.96
N VAL A 590 -5.98 20.33 1.22
CA VAL A 590 -5.29 19.06 1.46
C VAL A 590 -4.41 19.26 2.68
N GLU A 591 -4.65 18.50 3.73
CA GLU A 591 -3.77 18.40 4.89
C GLU A 591 -3.25 16.97 4.99
N ALA A 592 -1.95 16.76 4.91
CA ALA A 592 -1.38 15.43 4.78
C ALA A 592 -0.01 15.31 5.42
N SER A 593 0.31 14.09 5.83
CA SER A 593 1.62 13.68 6.29
C SER A 593 2.07 12.44 5.54
N LEU A 594 3.33 12.46 5.13
CA LEU A 594 4.02 11.33 4.54
C LEU A 594 5.18 10.92 5.43
N THR A 595 5.25 9.63 5.73
CA THR A 595 6.25 9.10 6.65
C THR A 595 6.81 7.80 6.14
N ILE A 596 8.11 7.59 6.33
CA ILE A 596 8.76 6.30 6.11
C ILE A 596 9.35 5.86 7.46
N PRO A 597 9.07 4.64 7.95
CA PRO A 597 9.69 4.12 9.16
C PRO A 597 11.22 4.29 9.12
N GLY A 598 11.75 5.10 10.04
CA GLY A 598 13.19 5.36 10.15
C GLY A 598 13.79 6.37 9.17
N ALA A 599 13.03 6.97 8.25
CA ALA A 599 13.55 7.94 7.25
C ALA A 599 12.87 9.33 7.30
N GLY A 600 12.29 9.67 8.46
CA GLY A 600 11.64 10.97 8.71
C GLY A 600 10.26 11.09 8.07
N GLY A 601 9.72 12.31 8.09
CA GLY A 601 8.42 12.62 7.50
C GLY A 601 8.35 14.03 6.94
N LEU A 602 7.29 14.24 6.16
CA LEU A 602 6.91 15.48 5.52
C LEU A 602 5.43 15.75 5.82
N TYR A 603 5.14 16.89 6.42
CA TYR A 603 3.80 17.44 6.51
C TYR A 603 3.60 18.45 5.38
N VAL A 604 2.42 18.44 4.77
CA VAL A 604 1.96 19.44 3.82
C VAL A 604 0.53 19.86 4.14
N HIS A 605 0.27 21.14 3.95
CA HIS A 605 -1.06 21.72 4.02
C HIS A 605 -1.21 22.73 2.90
N ALA A 606 -2.12 22.47 1.97
CA ALA A 606 -2.39 23.36 0.84
C ALA A 606 -3.88 23.73 0.86
N ARG A 607 -4.18 25.03 0.86
CA ARG A 607 -5.54 25.56 0.81
C ARG A 607 -5.70 26.49 -0.37
N LEU A 608 -6.71 26.24 -1.19
CA LEU A 608 -7.17 27.14 -2.23
C LEU A 608 -7.80 28.39 -1.58
N VAL A 609 -7.22 29.55 -1.84
CA VAL A 609 -7.65 30.82 -1.24
C VAL A 609 -8.24 31.79 -2.26
N ASP A 610 -7.93 31.63 -3.54
CA ASP A 610 -8.53 32.43 -4.61
C ASP A 610 -8.67 31.64 -5.91
N LEU A 611 -9.65 32.03 -6.72
CA LEU A 611 -10.02 31.40 -7.99
C LEU A 611 -10.53 32.45 -8.97
N LYS A 612 -9.92 32.51 -10.15
CA LYS A 612 -10.38 33.36 -11.24
C LYS A 612 -11.13 32.55 -12.29
N LEU A 613 -12.41 32.87 -12.44
CA LEU A 613 -13.30 32.27 -13.41
C LEU A 613 -13.59 33.22 -14.57
N GLU A 614 -13.56 32.70 -15.80
CA GLU A 614 -13.96 33.39 -17.02
C GLU A 614 -15.26 32.76 -17.55
N PRO A 615 -16.37 33.52 -17.64
CA PRO A 615 -17.63 32.98 -18.15
C PRO A 615 -17.51 32.64 -19.64
N ILE A 616 -18.12 31.52 -20.04
CA ILE A 616 -18.27 31.15 -21.45
C ILE A 616 -19.67 31.58 -21.90
N ASP A 617 -19.72 32.44 -22.91
CA ASP A 617 -20.95 32.95 -23.51
C ASP A 617 -21.65 31.95 -24.44
#